data_AF-A0A941DPP9-F1
#
_entry.id   AF-A0A941DPP9-F1
#
_cell.length_a   1.000
_cell.length_b   1.000
_cell.length_c   1.000
_cell.angle_alpha   90.00
_cell.angle_beta   90.00
_cell.angle_gamma   90.00
#
_symmetry.space_group_name_H-M   'P 1'
#
loop_
_entity.id
_entity.type
_entity.pdbx_description
1 polymer ?
#
loop_
_entity_poly.entity_id
_entity_poly.type
_entity_poly.pdbx_seq_one_letter_code
_entity_poly.pdbx_strand_id
1 'polypeptide(L)'
;IDPNCSVSDVVKDAYDMAKLLCDKYYMASPDLEIQEVNATNATQPIHMVYVPSHLYHMLFELFKNAMRATVESHESSLTLPPIKIMVALGEEDLSI
;
A
#
# COMPACT_ATOMS: atom_id res chain seq x y z
N ILE A 1 4.28 -12.12 16.11
CA ILE A 1 3.95 -10.72 16.47
C ILE A 1 5.27 -9.98 16.45
N ASP A 2 5.36 -8.90 15.68
CA ASP A 2 6.50 -8.01 15.63
C ASP A 2 6.19 -6.78 16.50
N PRO A 3 7.01 -6.47 17.51
CA PRO A 3 6.80 -5.29 18.35
C PRO A 3 7.09 -3.96 17.65
N ASN A 4 7.81 -3.96 16.53
CA ASN A 4 8.19 -2.75 15.79
C ASN A 4 7.88 -2.94 14.29
N CYS A 5 6.66 -3.38 13.97
CA CYS A 5 6.24 -3.56 12.58
C CYS A 5 6.19 -2.19 11.88
N SER A 6 7.08 -1.95 10.93
CA SER A 6 7.08 -0.77 10.05
C SER A 6 5.95 -0.89 9.04
N VAL A 7 4.93 -0.04 9.15
CA VAL A 7 3.72 -0.14 8.31
C VAL A 7 4.05 0.14 6.84
N SER A 8 4.84 1.17 6.58
CA SER A 8 5.21 1.56 5.22
C SER A 8 6.06 0.53 4.48
N ASP A 9 6.84 -0.28 5.20
CA ASP A 9 7.61 -1.36 4.56
C ASP A 9 6.68 -2.52 4.19
N VAL A 10 5.72 -2.88 5.05
CA VAL A 10 4.70 -3.90 4.71
C VAL A 10 3.82 -3.43 3.55
N VAL A 11 3.50 -2.14 3.47
CA VAL A 11 2.78 -1.53 2.33
C VAL A 11 3.58 -1.71 1.03
N LYS A 12 4.88 -1.40 1.02
CA LYS A 12 5.75 -1.56 -0.16
C LYS A 12 5.86 -3.03 -0.56
N ASP A 13 6.10 -3.93 0.37
CA ASP A 13 6.21 -5.36 0.10
C ASP A 13 4.93 -5.92 -0.55
N ALA A 14 3.77 -5.55 -0.01
CA ALA A 14 2.47 -5.96 -0.55
C ALA A 14 2.20 -5.36 -1.94
N TYR A 15 2.55 -4.08 -2.14
CA TYR A 15 2.44 -3.41 -3.42
C TYR A 15 3.35 -4.07 -4.47
N ASP A 16 4.61 -4.33 -4.16
CA ASP A 16 5.59 -4.90 -5.10
C ASP A 16 5.13 -6.27 -5.59
N MET A 17 4.61 -7.11 -4.69
CA MET A 17 4.07 -8.42 -5.08
C MET A 17 2.78 -8.32 -5.91
N ALA A 18 1.91 -7.36 -5.61
CA ALA A 18 0.73 -7.10 -6.44
C ALA A 18 1.12 -6.53 -7.81
N LYS A 19 2.14 -5.67 -7.86
CA LYS A 19 2.71 -5.06 -9.06
C LYS A 19 3.25 -6.13 -10.00
N LEU A 20 4.05 -7.07 -9.47
CA LEU A 20 4.58 -8.21 -10.24
C LEU A 20 3.46 -9.05 -10.89
N LEU A 21 2.34 -9.24 -10.18
CA LEU A 21 1.19 -9.93 -10.75
C LEU A 21 0.49 -9.08 -11.80
N CYS A 22 0.26 -7.79 -11.52
CA CYS A 22 -0.37 -6.86 -12.46
C CYS A 22 0.43 -6.76 -13.76
N ASP A 23 1.75 -6.55 -13.68
CA ASP A 23 2.65 -6.51 -14.83
C ASP A 23 2.62 -7.83 -15.62
N LYS A 24 2.53 -8.98 -14.94
CA LYS A 24 2.43 -10.28 -15.62
C LYS A 24 1.14 -10.44 -16.44
N TYR A 25 0.01 -9.90 -15.98
CA TYR A 25 -1.28 -10.05 -16.68
C TYR A 25 -1.59 -8.91 -17.65
N TYR A 26 -1.14 -7.69 -17.35
CA TYR A 26 -1.52 -6.48 -18.06
C TYR A 26 -0.33 -5.78 -18.74
N MET A 27 0.91 -6.24 -18.56
CA MET A 27 2.15 -5.63 -19.07
C MET A 27 2.41 -4.20 -18.58
N ALA A 28 1.61 -3.72 -17.63
CA ALA A 28 1.70 -2.41 -17.01
C ALA A 28 1.03 -2.45 -15.64
N SER A 29 1.43 -1.54 -14.76
CA SER A 29 0.86 -1.34 -13.43
C SER A 29 1.00 0.12 -12.99
N PRO A 30 0.07 0.65 -12.17
CA PRO A 30 0.17 2.01 -11.63
C PRO A 30 1.30 2.12 -10.61
N ASP A 31 1.94 3.28 -10.51
CA ASP A 31 2.93 3.60 -9.47
C ASP A 31 2.30 3.72 -8.08
N LEU A 32 3.12 3.75 -7.02
CA LEU A 32 2.70 3.91 -5.63
C LEU A 32 3.12 5.27 -5.08
N GLU A 33 2.19 5.98 -4.44
CA GLU A 33 2.46 7.16 -3.63
C GLU A 33 2.05 6.87 -2.18
N ILE A 34 3.00 6.94 -1.24
CA ILE A 34 2.74 6.75 0.19
C ILE A 34 2.88 8.09 0.90
N GLN A 35 1.88 8.42 1.72
CA GLN A 35 1.92 9.55 2.65
C GLN A 35 1.74 9.03 4.07
N GLU A 36 2.67 9.40 4.97
CA GLU A 36 2.52 9.13 6.40
C GLU A 36 2.04 10.39 7.14
N VAL A 37 1.06 10.22 8.01
CA VAL A 37 0.50 11.26 8.87
C VAL A 37 0.53 10.75 10.31
N ASN A 38 1.59 11.10 11.03
CA ASN A 38 1.73 10.73 12.43
C ASN A 38 1.32 11.93 13.32
N ALA A 39 0.12 11.85 13.92
CA ALA A 39 -0.41 12.93 14.76
C ALA A 39 0.38 13.10 16.06
N THR A 40 1.05 12.04 16.53
CA THR A 40 1.87 12.08 17.76
C THR A 40 3.26 12.64 17.50
N ASN A 41 3.84 12.35 16.33
CA ASN A 41 5.16 12.84 15.93
C ASN A 41 5.33 12.86 14.40
N ALA A 42 5.13 14.04 13.80
CA ALA A 42 5.12 14.22 12.34
C ALA A 42 6.41 13.80 11.60
N THR A 43 7.52 13.61 12.30
CA THR A 43 8.82 13.26 11.69
C THR A 43 9.20 11.79 11.87
N GLN A 44 8.44 11.04 12.67
CA GLN A 44 8.76 9.65 12.97
C GLN A 44 7.96 8.69 12.07
N PRO A 45 8.63 7.67 11.53
CA PRO A 45 7.96 6.60 10.78
C PRO A 45 6.94 5.86 11.65
N ILE A 46 5.81 5.50 11.06
CA ILE A 46 4.72 4.83 11.77
C ILE A 46 5.05 3.35 11.99
N HIS A 47 5.13 2.97 13.27
CA HIS A 47 5.34 1.60 13.73
C HIS A 47 4.20 1.15 14.65
N MET A 48 3.90 -0.14 14.63
CA MET A 48 2.92 -0.74 15.54
C MET A 48 3.32 -2.15 15.99
N VAL A 49 2.75 -2.60 17.11
CA VAL A 49 2.83 -4.01 17.51
C VAL A 49 1.77 -4.79 16.73
N TYR A 50 2.19 -5.59 15.75
CA TYR A 50 1.23 -6.33 14.91
C TYR A 50 1.80 -7.65 14.37
N VAL A 51 0.99 -8.41 13.63
CA VAL A 51 1.46 -9.58 12.88
C VAL A 51 1.67 -9.13 11.42
N PRO A 52 2.93 -8.94 10.95
CA PRO A 52 3.19 -8.35 9.62
C PRO A 52 2.51 -9.10 8.47
N SER A 53 2.45 -10.44 8.55
CA SER A 53 1.80 -11.25 7.52
C SER A 53 0.30 -10.99 7.39
N HIS A 54 -0.40 -10.70 8.49
CA HIS A 54 -1.84 -10.38 8.44
C HIS A 54 -2.06 -9.05 7.70
N LEU A 55 -1.25 -8.04 8.04
CA LEU A 55 -1.30 -6.72 7.41
C LEU A 55 -0.95 -6.83 5.91
N TYR A 56 0.12 -7.55 5.59
CA TYR A 56 0.52 -7.83 4.21
C TYR A 56 -0.62 -8.44 3.40
N HIS A 57 -1.30 -9.47 3.92
CA HIS A 57 -2.39 -10.13 3.20
C HIS A 57 -3.58 -9.19 2.94
N MET A 58 -3.96 -8.35 3.91
CA MET A 58 -5.01 -7.35 3.70
C MET A 58 -4.63 -6.35 2.59
N LEU A 59 -3.43 -5.78 2.67
CA LEU A 59 -2.95 -4.79 1.71
C LEU A 59 -2.76 -5.38 0.31
N PHE A 60 -2.22 -6.59 0.21
CA PHE A 60 -2.02 -7.29 -1.06
C PHE A 60 -3.34 -7.51 -1.82
N GLU A 61 -4.41 -7.91 -1.12
CA GLU A 61 -5.72 -8.07 -1.75
C GLU A 61 -6.31 -6.73 -2.22
N LEU A 62 -6.16 -5.67 -1.41
CA LEU A 62 -6.59 -4.32 -1.80
C LEU A 62 -5.81 -3.79 -3.00
N PHE A 63 -4.49 -3.98 -3.03
CA PHE A 63 -3.66 -3.56 -4.16
C PHE A 63 -4.00 -4.28 -5.45
N LYS A 64 -4.22 -5.60 -5.43
CA LYS A 64 -4.68 -6.33 -6.63
C LYS A 64 -5.97 -5.74 -7.20
N ASN A 65 -6.93 -5.44 -6.32
CA ASN A 65 -8.21 -4.86 -6.73
C ASN A 65 -8.04 -3.45 -7.30
N ALA A 66 -7.26 -2.58 -6.63
CA ALA A 66 -7.00 -1.22 -7.08
C ALA A 66 -6.22 -1.18 -8.40
N MET A 67 -5.18 -2.01 -8.55
CA MET A 67 -4.39 -2.11 -9.78
C MET A 67 -5.25 -2.58 -10.95
N ARG A 68 -6.03 -3.66 -10.75
CA ARG A 68 -6.94 -4.18 -11.78
C ARG A 68 -7.93 -3.11 -12.24
N ALA A 69 -8.61 -2.46 -11.29
CA ALA A 69 -9.56 -1.40 -11.60
C ALA A 69 -8.91 -0.22 -12.35
N THR A 70 -7.69 0.15 -11.96
CA THR A 70 -6.95 1.24 -12.60
C THR A 70 -6.58 0.91 -14.04
N VAL A 71 -6.04 -0.28 -14.29
CA VAL A 71 -5.66 -0.70 -15.64
C VAL A 71 -6.88 -0.87 -16.54
N GLU A 72 -7.90 -1.59 -16.11
CA GLU A 72 -9.11 -1.86 -16.92
C GLU A 72 -9.90 -0.58 -17.23
N SER A 73 -9.82 0.46 -16.38
CA SER A 73 -10.45 1.75 -16.65
C SER A 73 -9.62 2.69 -17.54
N HIS A 74 -8.35 2.35 -17.81
CA HIS A 74 -7.40 3.18 -18.56
C HIS A 74 -6.80 2.44 -19.76
N GLU A 75 -7.49 1.43 -20.32
CA GLU A 75 -6.99 0.61 -21.43
C GLU A 75 -6.57 1.41 -22.69
N SER A 76 -7.17 2.59 -22.91
CA SER A 76 -6.83 3.48 -24.03
C SER A 76 -5.79 4.56 -23.69
N SER A 77 -5.28 4.57 -22.46
CA SER A 77 -4.30 5.53 -21.97
C SER A 77 -2.91 4.90 -21.93
N LEU A 78 -1.89 5.68 -22.30
CA LEU A 78 -0.48 5.29 -22.13
C LEU A 78 0.03 5.50 -20.69
N THR A 79 -0.76 6.20 -19.87
CA THR A 79 -0.39 6.56 -18.49
C THR A 79 -1.45 6.06 -17.52
N LEU A 80 -1.02 5.46 -16.42
CA LEU A 80 -1.87 5.02 -15.33
C LEU A 80 -1.74 5.98 -14.15
N PRO A 81 -2.84 6.43 -13.52
CA PRO A 81 -2.75 7.21 -12.30
C PRO A 81 -2.15 6.34 -11.17
N PRO A 82 -1.34 6.92 -10.26
CA PRO A 82 -0.75 6.18 -9.16
C PRO A 82 -1.80 5.78 -8.12
N ILE A 83 -1.57 4.66 -7.45
CA ILE A 83 -2.32 4.27 -6.25
C ILE A 83 -1.77 5.08 -5.08
N LYS A 84 -2.65 5.78 -4.38
CA LYS A 84 -2.31 6.62 -3.23
C LYS A 84 -2.69 5.91 -1.95
N ILE A 85 -1.72 5.76 -1.06
CA ILE A 85 -1.89 5.18 0.29
C ILE A 85 -1.57 6.25 1.32
N MET A 86 -2.42 6.36 2.34
CA MET A 86 -2.22 7.25 3.46
C MET A 86 -2.19 6.43 4.74
N VAL A 87 -1.02 6.37 5.38
CA VAL A 87 -0.90 5.75 6.70
C VAL A 87 -1.06 6.84 7.75
N ALA A 88 -2.11 6.78 8.54
CA ALA A 88 -2.40 7.76 9.58
C ALA A 88 -2.36 7.12 10.97
N LEU A 89 -1.57 7.69 11.88
CA LEU A 89 -1.52 7.30 13.28
C LEU A 89 -2.13 8.41 14.15
N GLY A 90 -3.26 8.09 14.79
CA GLY A 90 -3.92 8.92 15.79
C GLY A 90 -3.54 8.52 17.22
N GLU A 91 -4.32 8.97 18.21
CA GLU A 91 -4.12 8.58 19.61
C GLU A 91 -4.56 7.13 19.89
N GLU A 92 -5.63 6.69 19.23
CA GLU A 92 -6.21 5.35 19.42
C GLU A 92 -6.05 4.45 18.18
N ASP A 93 -6.18 5.05 16.99
CA ASP A 93 -6.28 4.30 15.73
C ASP A 93 -5.03 4.42 14.85
N LEU A 94 -4.78 3.34 14.12
CA LEU A 94 -3.90 3.31 12.94
C LEU A 94 -4.75 2.97 11.72
N SER A 95 -4.83 3.90 10.77
CA SER A 95 -5.61 3.76 9.54
C SER A 95 -4.68 3.73 8.31
N ILE A 96 -5.05 2.94 7.31
CA ILE A 96 -4.33 2.79 6.04
C ILE A 96 -5.32 2.89 4.89
#